data_AF-A0AB73KWZ3-F1
#
_entry.id   AF-A0AB73KWZ3-F1
#
_cell.length_a   1.000
_cell.length_b   1.000
_cell.length_c   1.000
_cell.angle_alpha   90.00
_cell.angle_beta   90.00
_cell.angle_gamma   90.00
#
_symmetry.space_group_name_H-M   'P 1'
#
loop_
_entity.id
_entity.type
_entity.pdbx_description
1 polymer ?
#
loop_
_entity_poly.entity_id
_entity_poly.type
_entity_poly.pdbx_seq_one_letter_code
_entity_poly.pdbx_strand_id
1 'polypeptide(L)'
;MSRHPGPGTAEAWEPALELLVHGVGGATPQGMLGDPRTVRVAGDDTAGLYRRTVDADAELHPGADRDAPVPEAYTWCNLTSGNGSRAMWLLLLPFMVANLAHWMRPPTARDGLNRAYDVLVRLIALTLTLLLVAAVCEVSMDLVGWQCAGSASCVRGKYWLGFAAAHRGGWWSEPGRRLALAALVPGGLTALLWWLSHRTWYAYESQRPATDSRPGAGGPALALPGFWYGRRMAARLRSAHT
;
A
#
# COMPACT_ATOMS: atom_id res chain seq x y z
N MET A 1 -59.88 4.70 -28.83
CA MET A 1 -58.99 5.42 -27.90
C MET A 1 -57.68 4.65 -27.81
N SER A 2 -56.73 5.00 -28.69
CA SER A 2 -55.39 4.42 -28.73
C SER A 2 -54.52 5.09 -27.67
N ARG A 3 -53.94 4.32 -26.75
CA ARG A 3 -52.89 4.83 -25.85
C ARG A 3 -51.54 4.62 -26.55
N HIS A 4 -50.92 5.73 -26.94
CA HIS A 4 -49.51 5.76 -27.29
C HIS A 4 -48.68 5.51 -26.01
N PRO A 5 -47.69 4.60 -26.02
CA PRO A 5 -46.63 4.63 -25.03
C PRO A 5 -45.75 5.85 -25.32
N GLY A 6 -45.53 6.70 -24.32
CA GLY A 6 -44.60 7.82 -24.40
C GLY A 6 -43.16 7.33 -24.59
N PRO A 7 -42.24 8.21 -25.03
CA PRO A 7 -40.84 7.84 -25.25
C PRO A 7 -40.22 7.47 -23.90
N GLY A 8 -39.99 6.18 -23.69
CA GLY A 8 -39.16 5.69 -22.60
C GLY A 8 -37.77 6.26 -22.79
N THR A 9 -37.29 7.02 -21.80
CA THR A 9 -35.87 7.32 -21.69
C THR A 9 -35.16 5.99 -21.55
N ALA A 10 -34.46 5.58 -22.60
CA ALA A 10 -33.50 4.50 -22.52
C ALA A 10 -32.48 4.89 -21.45
N GLU A 11 -32.66 4.36 -20.23
CA GLU A 11 -31.54 4.24 -19.31
C GLU A 11 -30.47 3.50 -20.09
N ALA A 12 -29.38 4.19 -20.42
CA ALA A 12 -28.21 3.57 -21.00
C ALA A 12 -27.74 2.52 -19.99
N TRP A 13 -28.10 1.26 -20.25
CA TRP A 13 -27.71 0.15 -19.41
C TRP A 13 -26.21 -0.02 -19.62
N GLU A 14 -25.40 0.36 -18.63
CA GLU A 14 -23.98 0.01 -18.63
C GLU A 14 -23.85 -1.51 -18.78
N PRO A 15 -22.95 -2.01 -19.65
CA PRO A 15 -22.83 -3.44 -19.88
C PRO A 15 -22.61 -4.18 -18.56
N ALA A 16 -23.34 -5.28 -18.34
CA ALA A 16 -23.08 -6.12 -17.19
C ALA A 16 -21.63 -6.64 -17.24
N LEU A 17 -20.88 -6.54 -16.14
CA LEU A 17 -19.50 -6.99 -16.05
C LEU A 17 -19.39 -8.27 -15.22
N GLU A 18 -18.55 -9.21 -15.65
CA GLU A 18 -18.16 -10.40 -14.89
C GLU A 18 -16.68 -10.28 -14.49
N LEU A 19 -16.40 -10.21 -13.20
CA LEU A 19 -15.03 -10.14 -12.69
C LEU A 19 -14.49 -11.54 -12.39
N LEU A 20 -13.55 -12.01 -13.21
CA LEU A 20 -12.82 -13.26 -13.01
C LEU A 20 -11.61 -12.99 -12.12
N VAL A 21 -11.49 -13.73 -11.02
CA VAL A 21 -10.39 -13.62 -10.05
C VAL A 21 -9.75 -14.99 -9.83
N HIS A 22 -8.45 -15.10 -10.10
CA HIS A 22 -7.73 -16.36 -9.89
C HIS A 22 -7.35 -16.59 -8.43
N GLY A 23 -7.22 -17.87 -8.04
CA GLY A 23 -6.68 -18.28 -6.74
C GLY A 23 -5.16 -18.11 -6.62
N VAL A 24 -4.57 -18.61 -5.53
CA VAL A 24 -3.15 -18.39 -5.17
C VAL A 24 -2.15 -19.02 -6.17
N GLY A 25 -2.58 -20.01 -6.97
CA GLY A 25 -1.74 -20.67 -7.99
C GLY A 25 -1.36 -19.77 -9.17
N GLY A 26 -1.97 -18.59 -9.29
CA GLY A 26 -1.78 -17.69 -10.42
C GLY A 26 -2.51 -18.16 -11.68
N ALA A 27 -2.89 -17.20 -12.52
CA ALA A 27 -3.40 -17.46 -13.86
C ALA A 27 -2.99 -16.32 -14.79
N THR A 28 -2.90 -16.61 -16.09
CA THR A 28 -2.69 -15.58 -17.11
C THR A 28 -4.03 -14.97 -17.52
N PRO A 29 -4.05 -13.70 -17.97
CA PRO A 29 -5.27 -13.11 -18.54
C PRO A 29 -5.87 -13.97 -19.65
N GLN A 30 -5.02 -14.55 -20.51
CA GLN A 30 -5.43 -15.40 -21.62
C GLN A 30 -6.09 -16.70 -21.13
N GLY A 31 -5.55 -17.30 -20.08
CA GLY A 31 -6.12 -18.51 -19.49
C GLY A 31 -7.46 -18.25 -18.80
N MET A 32 -7.61 -17.09 -18.15
CA MET A 32 -8.86 -16.70 -17.49
C MET A 32 -9.95 -16.33 -18.49
N LEU A 33 -9.60 -15.61 -19.56
CA LEU A 33 -10.54 -15.12 -20.57
C LEU A 33 -10.77 -16.11 -21.71
N GLY A 34 -10.00 -17.20 -21.78
CA GLY A 34 -10.05 -18.19 -22.86
C GLY A 34 -9.68 -17.61 -24.24
N ASP A 35 -8.98 -16.47 -24.30
CA ASP A 35 -8.63 -15.78 -25.54
C ASP A 35 -7.15 -15.37 -25.51
N PRO A 36 -6.37 -15.67 -26.57
CA PRO A 36 -4.97 -15.23 -26.65
C PRO A 36 -4.81 -13.70 -26.77
N ARG A 37 -5.84 -12.99 -27.24
CA ARG A 37 -5.82 -11.53 -27.50
C ARG A 37 -6.48 -10.80 -26.33
N THR A 38 -5.65 -10.45 -25.36
CA THR A 38 -6.07 -9.69 -24.18
C THR A 38 -5.40 -8.33 -24.14
N VAL A 39 -6.12 -7.32 -23.66
CA VAL A 39 -5.64 -5.95 -23.47
C VAL A 39 -5.81 -5.56 -22.01
N ARG A 40 -4.81 -4.88 -21.43
CA ARG A 40 -4.92 -4.29 -20.08
C ARG A 40 -5.76 -3.03 -20.17
N VAL A 41 -6.89 -3.02 -19.46
CA VAL A 41 -7.80 -1.87 -19.40
C VAL A 41 -7.53 -0.98 -18.18
N ALA A 42 -7.01 -1.56 -17.09
CA ALA A 42 -6.64 -0.82 -15.89
C ALA A 42 -5.50 -1.50 -15.12
N GLY A 43 -4.82 -0.73 -14.27
CA GLY A 43 -3.71 -1.20 -13.44
C GLY A 43 -2.37 -1.23 -14.17
N ASP A 44 -1.46 -2.08 -13.69
CA ASP A 44 -0.07 -2.15 -14.14
C ASP A 44 0.41 -3.61 -14.34
N ASP A 45 1.72 -3.81 -14.48
CA ASP A 45 2.34 -5.12 -14.64
C ASP A 45 2.36 -5.95 -13.34
N THR A 46 2.04 -5.34 -12.20
CA THR A 46 1.99 -6.00 -10.89
C THR A 46 0.59 -6.53 -10.60
N ALA A 47 -0.43 -5.69 -10.82
CA ALA A 47 -1.83 -6.06 -10.73
C ALA A 47 -2.63 -5.27 -11.77
N GLY A 48 -3.44 -5.97 -12.58
CA GLY A 48 -4.16 -5.34 -13.67
C GLY A 48 -5.47 -6.04 -14.00
N LEU A 49 -6.41 -5.26 -14.53
CA LEU A 49 -7.61 -5.77 -15.18
C LEU A 49 -7.37 -5.89 -16.68
N TYR A 50 -7.76 -7.04 -17.22
CA TYR A 50 -7.62 -7.37 -18.62
C TYR A 50 -8.97 -7.74 -19.20
N ARG A 51 -9.21 -7.33 -20.44
CA ARG A 51 -10.35 -7.74 -21.26
C ARG A 51 -9.85 -8.43 -22.51
N ARG A 52 -10.73 -9.18 -23.18
CA ARG A 52 -10.49 -9.60 -24.57
C ARG A 52 -10.43 -8.35 -25.45
N THR A 53 -9.61 -8.35 -26.49
CA THR A 53 -9.47 -7.18 -27.38
C THR A 53 -10.81 -6.77 -28.01
N VAL A 54 -11.71 -7.72 -28.26
CA VAL A 54 -13.07 -7.47 -28.79
C VAL A 54 -13.99 -6.74 -27.80
N ASP A 55 -13.66 -6.78 -26.51
CA ASP A 55 -14.45 -6.19 -25.42
C ASP A 55 -13.79 -4.93 -24.84
N ALA A 56 -12.71 -4.45 -25.46
CA ALA A 56 -11.95 -3.29 -24.97
C ALA A 56 -12.84 -2.05 -24.79
N ASP A 57 -13.73 -1.81 -25.76
CA ASP A 57 -14.59 -0.63 -25.85
C ASP A 57 -16.06 -0.94 -25.51
N ALA A 58 -16.30 -1.95 -24.67
CA ALA A 58 -17.66 -2.38 -24.32
C ALA A 58 -18.50 -1.24 -23.70
N GLU A 59 -17.87 -0.34 -22.94
CA GLU A 59 -18.53 0.83 -22.33
C GLU A 59 -18.98 1.88 -23.35
N LEU A 60 -18.35 1.92 -24.54
CA LEU A 60 -18.72 2.84 -25.62
C LEU A 60 -19.91 2.31 -26.44
N HIS A 61 -20.32 1.05 -26.22
CA HIS A 61 -21.40 0.38 -26.95
C HIS A 61 -22.43 -0.28 -26.00
N PRO A 62 -23.02 0.47 -25.05
CA PRO A 62 -23.93 -0.07 -24.02
C PRO A 62 -25.25 -0.66 -24.57
N GLY A 63 -25.56 -0.43 -25.85
CA GLY A 63 -26.77 -0.90 -26.53
C GLY A 63 -26.59 -2.08 -27.48
N ALA A 64 -25.40 -2.69 -27.55
CA ALA A 64 -25.28 -3.98 -28.23
C ALA A 64 -26.09 -4.99 -27.40
N ASP A 65 -27.05 -5.68 -28.03
CA ASP A 65 -27.87 -6.72 -27.42
C ASP A 65 -26.94 -7.88 -27.00
N ARG A 66 -26.39 -7.77 -25.79
CA ARG A 66 -25.40 -8.71 -25.24
C ARG A 66 -26.13 -9.62 -24.26
N ASP A 67 -26.30 -10.87 -24.69
CA ASP A 67 -26.89 -11.93 -23.85
C ASP A 67 -26.02 -12.30 -22.63
N ALA A 68 -24.75 -11.89 -22.61
CA ALA A 68 -23.79 -12.26 -21.57
C ALA A 68 -22.98 -11.06 -21.05
N PRO A 69 -22.62 -11.05 -19.74
CA PRO A 69 -21.71 -10.07 -19.17
C PRO A 69 -20.35 -10.02 -19.88
N VAL A 70 -19.69 -8.88 -19.82
CA VAL A 70 -18.31 -8.70 -20.31
C VAL A 70 -17.35 -9.28 -19.28
N PRO A 71 -16.58 -10.33 -19.60
CA PRO A 71 -15.62 -10.90 -18.67
C PRO A 71 -14.37 -10.03 -18.57
N GLU A 72 -13.96 -9.74 -17.33
CA GLU A 72 -12.72 -9.05 -16.98
C GLU A 72 -11.85 -9.95 -16.12
N ALA A 73 -10.61 -10.18 -16.53
CA ALA A 73 -9.66 -10.92 -15.72
C ALA A 73 -8.86 -9.98 -14.83
N TYR A 74 -9.01 -10.11 -13.52
CA TYR A 74 -8.12 -9.47 -12.55
C TYR A 74 -6.95 -10.40 -12.23
N THR A 75 -5.76 -10.00 -12.69
CA THR A 75 -4.53 -10.75 -12.44
C THR A 75 -3.69 -10.06 -11.36
N TRP A 76 -3.35 -10.80 -10.32
CA TRP A 76 -2.64 -10.29 -9.12
C TRP A 76 -1.45 -11.16 -8.69
N CYS A 77 -1.13 -12.22 -9.44
CA CYS A 77 -0.07 -13.17 -9.10
C CYS A 77 1.31 -12.51 -8.87
N ASN A 78 1.60 -11.41 -9.57
CA ASN A 78 2.87 -10.71 -9.42
C ASN A 78 2.99 -9.97 -8.06
N LEU A 79 1.88 -9.75 -7.35
CA LEU A 79 1.88 -9.27 -5.95
C LEU A 79 2.48 -10.30 -4.99
N THR A 80 2.43 -11.60 -5.31
CA THR A 80 2.89 -12.71 -4.44
C THR A 80 4.05 -13.53 -5.00
N SER A 81 4.50 -13.32 -6.24
CA SER A 81 5.66 -14.04 -6.86
C SER A 81 6.93 -13.22 -7.19
N GLY A 82 6.93 -11.89 -7.06
CA GLY A 82 8.08 -11.00 -7.33
C GLY A 82 9.37 -11.08 -6.46
N ASN A 83 10.27 -10.15 -6.81
CA ASN A 83 11.73 -9.99 -6.59
C ASN A 83 12.32 -10.34 -5.19
N GLY A 84 13.60 -10.70 -5.15
CA GLY A 84 14.37 -11.12 -3.96
C GLY A 84 14.49 -10.07 -2.84
N SER A 85 14.16 -8.81 -3.11
CA SER A 85 13.96 -7.77 -2.09
C SER A 85 12.86 -8.10 -1.08
N ARG A 86 12.05 -9.14 -1.35
CA ARG A 86 11.09 -9.70 -0.38
C ARG A 86 11.71 -10.24 0.89
N ALA A 87 12.98 -10.65 0.90
CA ALA A 87 13.64 -11.05 2.14
C ALA A 87 13.65 -9.91 3.18
N MET A 88 13.70 -8.65 2.73
CA MET A 88 13.61 -7.47 3.60
C MET A 88 12.26 -7.40 4.35
N TRP A 89 11.21 -8.06 3.85
CA TRP A 89 9.89 -8.09 4.50
C TRP A 89 9.92 -8.83 5.83
N LEU A 90 10.88 -9.73 6.07
CA LEU A 90 11.00 -10.40 7.36
C LEU A 90 11.29 -9.40 8.49
N LEU A 91 12.05 -8.34 8.21
CA LEU A 91 12.27 -7.24 9.17
C LEU A 91 10.99 -6.46 9.44
N LEU A 92 10.09 -6.39 8.45
CA LEU A 92 8.81 -5.68 8.53
C LEU A 92 7.66 -6.57 9.01
N LEU A 93 7.88 -7.87 9.16
CA LEU A 93 6.87 -8.85 9.59
C LEU A 93 6.12 -8.44 10.86
N PRO A 94 6.76 -7.97 11.96
CA PRO A 94 6.01 -7.52 13.14
C PRO A 94 5.07 -6.35 12.83
N PHE A 95 5.46 -5.43 11.93
CA PHE A 95 4.61 -4.32 11.50
C PHE A 95 3.45 -4.80 10.62
N MET A 96 3.69 -5.78 9.75
CA MET A 96 2.63 -6.39 8.95
C MET A 96 1.56 -7.05 9.81
N VAL A 97 1.98 -7.78 10.85
CA VAL A 97 1.06 -8.44 11.78
C VAL A 97 0.23 -7.40 12.53
N ALA A 98 0.84 -6.31 13.02
CA ALA A 98 0.11 -5.23 13.65
C ALA A 98 -0.91 -4.56 12.70
N ASN A 99 -0.52 -4.34 11.43
CA ASN A 99 -1.42 -3.82 10.41
C ASN A 99 -2.58 -4.79 10.13
N LEU A 100 -2.30 -6.09 9.99
CA LEU A 100 -3.31 -7.12 9.78
C LEU A 100 -4.28 -7.23 10.96
N ALA A 101 -3.78 -7.16 12.19
CA ALA A 101 -4.60 -7.20 13.39
C ALA A 101 -5.68 -6.10 13.37
N HIS A 102 -5.35 -4.89 12.93
CA HIS A 102 -6.34 -3.81 12.78
C HIS A 102 -7.53 -4.21 11.90
N TRP A 103 -7.26 -4.90 10.78
CA TRP A 103 -8.29 -5.36 9.83
C TRP A 103 -9.02 -6.62 10.30
N MET A 104 -8.39 -7.46 11.12
CA MET A 104 -8.97 -8.67 11.69
C MET A 104 -9.79 -8.41 12.96
N ARG A 105 -10.13 -7.15 13.26
CA ARG A 105 -10.92 -6.79 14.44
C ARG A 105 -12.26 -7.56 14.46
N PRO A 106 -12.60 -8.28 15.55
CA PRO A 106 -13.88 -8.97 15.66
C PRO A 106 -15.06 -7.98 15.64
N PRO A 107 -16.18 -8.32 15.00
CA PRO A 107 -17.39 -7.50 15.06
C PRO A 107 -17.95 -7.49 16.49
N THR A 108 -18.18 -6.32 17.06
CA THR A 108 -18.80 -6.15 18.38
C THR A 108 -19.70 -4.93 18.41
N ALA A 109 -20.85 -5.06 19.08
CA ALA A 109 -21.82 -3.99 19.28
C ALA A 109 -21.41 -2.98 20.37
N ARG A 110 -20.27 -3.21 21.05
CA ARG A 110 -19.77 -2.34 22.12
C ARG A 110 -18.70 -1.39 21.60
N ASP A 111 -19.09 -0.15 21.34
CA ASP A 111 -18.19 0.90 20.82
C ASP A 111 -16.96 1.15 21.70
N GLY A 112 -17.08 1.01 23.02
CA GLY A 112 -15.96 1.15 23.95
C GLY A 112 -14.85 0.11 23.72
N LEU A 113 -15.23 -1.15 23.44
CA LEU A 113 -14.28 -2.23 23.17
C LEU A 113 -13.60 -2.04 21.80
N ASN A 114 -14.34 -1.58 20.79
CA ASN A 114 -13.77 -1.23 19.48
C ASN A 114 -12.70 -0.14 19.62
N ARG A 115 -13.01 0.93 20.36
CA ARG A 115 -12.04 2.02 20.61
C ARG A 115 -10.82 1.52 21.39
N ALA A 116 -11.01 0.70 22.43
CA ALA A 116 -9.90 0.15 23.19
C ALA A 116 -8.98 -0.73 22.33
N TYR A 117 -9.55 -1.60 21.49
CA TYR A 117 -8.80 -2.41 20.53
C TYR A 117 -7.99 -1.56 19.57
N ASP A 118 -8.62 -0.54 18.96
CA ASP A 118 -7.96 0.36 18.03
C ASP A 118 -6.81 1.13 18.70
N VAL A 119 -6.97 1.57 19.95
CA VAL A 119 -5.89 2.22 20.73
C VAL A 119 -4.76 1.25 21.02
N LEU A 120 -5.06 0.03 21.45
CA LEU A 120 -4.03 -0.98 21.76
C LEU A 120 -3.20 -1.35 20.54
N VAL A 121 -3.84 -1.57 19.38
CA VAL A 121 -3.12 -1.86 18.13
C VAL A 121 -2.23 -0.69 17.73
N ARG A 122 -2.67 0.56 17.92
CA ARG A 122 -1.85 1.76 17.68
C ARG A 122 -0.66 1.85 18.64
N LEU A 123 -0.85 1.56 19.92
CA LEU A 123 0.24 1.55 20.90
C LEU A 123 1.28 0.47 20.57
N ILE A 124 0.83 -0.71 20.13
CA ILE A 124 1.72 -1.78 19.67
C ILE A 124 2.53 -1.32 18.45
N ALA A 125 1.86 -0.75 17.44
CA ALA A 125 2.53 -0.24 16.24
C ALA A 125 3.54 0.88 16.56
N LEU A 126 3.18 1.80 17.46
CA LEU A 126 4.07 2.85 17.95
C LEU A 126 5.28 2.26 18.68
N THR A 127 5.06 1.30 19.58
CA THR A 127 6.12 0.62 20.33
C THR A 127 7.09 -0.11 19.40
N LEU A 128 6.58 -0.84 18.40
CA LEU A 128 7.42 -1.49 17.39
C LEU A 128 8.28 -0.48 16.63
N THR A 129 7.72 0.67 16.28
CA THR A 129 8.45 1.74 15.58
C THR A 129 9.57 2.29 16.48
N LEU A 130 9.27 2.57 17.74
CA LEU A 130 10.25 3.05 18.72
C LEU A 130 11.37 2.03 18.96
N LEU A 131 11.03 0.75 19.08
CA LEU A 131 12.01 -0.34 19.24
C LEU A 131 12.92 -0.46 18.03
N LEU A 132 12.37 -0.38 16.82
CA LEU A 132 13.17 -0.39 15.59
C LEU A 132 14.16 0.78 15.54
N VAL A 133 13.69 2.00 15.82
CA VAL A 133 14.55 3.20 15.83
C VAL A 133 15.59 3.09 16.95
N ALA A 134 15.21 2.63 18.14
CA ALA A 134 16.13 2.44 19.26
C ALA A 134 17.23 1.42 18.95
N ALA A 135 16.89 0.27 18.34
CA ALA A 135 17.87 -0.72 17.92
C ALA A 135 18.86 -0.15 16.90
N VAL A 136 18.39 0.69 15.98
CA VAL A 136 19.24 1.36 15.00
C VAL A 136 20.14 2.42 15.65
N CYS A 137 19.62 3.17 16.63
CA CYS A 137 20.42 4.08 17.46
C CYS A 137 21.51 3.33 18.22
N GLU A 138 21.19 2.19 18.85
CA GLU A 138 22.16 1.36 19.58
C GLU A 138 23.29 0.90 18.67
N VAL A 139 22.98 0.33 17.51
CA VAL A 139 24.00 -0.14 16.57
C VAL A 139 24.85 1.01 16.02
N SER A 140 24.21 2.09 15.57
CA SER A 140 24.92 3.19 14.90
C SER A 140 25.65 4.11 15.87
N MET A 141 24.96 4.62 16.89
CA MET A 141 25.50 5.62 17.80
C MET A 141 26.34 4.99 18.90
N ASP A 142 25.86 3.92 19.53
CA ASP A 142 26.57 3.29 20.65
C ASP A 142 27.68 2.35 20.16
N LEU A 143 27.33 1.26 19.46
CA LEU A 143 28.33 0.26 19.06
C LEU A 143 29.37 0.83 18.07
N VAL A 144 28.92 1.55 17.03
CA VAL A 144 29.82 2.07 15.99
C VAL A 144 30.42 3.43 16.37
N GLY A 145 29.58 4.41 16.69
CA GLY A 145 30.00 5.80 16.94
C GLY A 145 30.75 6.02 18.26
N TRP A 146 30.29 5.40 19.34
CA TRP A 146 30.87 5.54 20.67
C TRP A 146 31.96 4.50 20.93
N GLN A 147 31.59 3.21 20.92
CA GLN A 147 32.47 2.13 21.34
C GLN A 147 33.56 1.84 20.28
N CYS A 148 33.17 1.55 19.04
CA CYS A 148 34.13 1.13 18.03
C CYS A 148 35.04 2.28 17.58
N ALA A 149 34.47 3.43 17.18
CA ALA A 149 35.29 4.59 16.78
C ALA A 149 36.09 5.19 17.97
N GLY A 150 35.65 4.95 19.20
CA GLY A 150 36.39 5.25 20.44
C GLY A 150 37.62 4.37 20.67
N SER A 151 37.65 3.17 20.09
CA SER A 151 38.67 2.16 20.36
C SER A 151 39.64 1.96 19.19
N ALA A 152 40.94 2.14 19.45
CA ALA A 152 41.99 1.92 18.46
C ALA A 152 42.11 0.44 18.02
N SER A 153 41.73 -0.51 18.88
CA SER A 153 41.70 -1.94 18.50
C SER A 153 40.52 -2.24 17.57
N CYS A 154 39.35 -1.64 17.81
CA CYS A 154 38.17 -1.86 16.97
C CYS A 154 38.32 -1.25 15.57
N VAL A 155 38.91 -0.06 15.44
CA VAL A 155 39.11 0.61 14.14
C VAL A 155 40.23 -0.03 13.31
N ARG A 156 41.12 -0.83 13.92
CA ARG A 156 42.22 -1.46 13.20
C ARG A 156 41.69 -2.32 12.04
N GLY A 157 42.16 -2.05 10.83
CA GLY A 157 41.70 -2.72 9.60
C GLY A 157 40.37 -2.19 9.02
N LYS A 158 39.67 -1.27 9.70
CA LYS A 158 38.43 -0.64 9.23
C LYS A 158 38.71 0.76 8.68
N TYR A 159 39.29 0.83 7.49
CA TYR A 159 39.70 2.10 6.86
C TYR A 159 38.53 3.12 6.74
N TRP A 160 37.30 2.63 6.54
CA TRP A 160 36.09 3.44 6.46
C TRP A 160 35.72 4.16 7.76
N LEU A 161 36.17 3.66 8.94
CA LEU A 161 36.02 4.34 10.23
C LEU A 161 37.23 5.20 10.61
N GLY A 162 38.30 5.14 9.82
CA GLY A 162 39.57 5.77 10.17
C GLY A 162 39.47 7.28 10.39
N PHE A 163 38.62 7.98 9.62
CA PHE A 163 38.48 9.44 9.73
C PHE A 163 37.81 9.88 11.04
N ALA A 164 36.96 9.05 11.64
CA ALA A 164 36.24 9.32 12.89
C ALA A 164 36.95 8.73 14.12
N ALA A 165 38.08 8.06 13.93
CA ALA A 165 38.74 7.32 14.98
C ALA A 165 39.35 8.24 16.05
N ALA A 166 39.08 7.94 17.33
CA ALA A 166 39.57 8.69 18.49
C ALA A 166 41.09 8.98 18.43
N HIS A 167 41.87 7.96 18.07
CA HIS A 167 43.33 7.99 18.10
C HIS A 167 43.96 8.88 17.02
N ARG A 168 43.21 9.32 15.99
CA ARG A 168 43.75 10.19 14.93
C ARG A 168 43.76 11.66 15.29
N GLY A 169 43.02 12.09 16.33
CA GLY A 169 42.98 13.49 16.77
C GLY A 169 42.47 14.49 15.72
N GLY A 170 41.72 14.03 14.70
CA GLY A 170 41.17 14.87 13.64
C GLY A 170 39.83 15.53 13.99
N TRP A 171 39.29 16.36 13.10
CA TRP A 171 38.02 17.07 13.32
C TRP A 171 36.86 16.14 13.74
N TRP A 172 36.74 14.97 13.10
CA TRP A 172 35.70 13.99 13.37
C TRP A 172 36.02 13.06 14.55
N SER A 173 37.18 13.20 15.20
CA SER A 173 37.52 12.41 16.38
C SER A 173 37.02 13.03 17.68
N GLU A 174 36.15 14.04 17.67
CA GLU A 174 35.47 14.47 18.90
C GLU A 174 34.23 13.59 19.15
N PRO A 175 33.97 13.10 20.39
CA PRO A 175 32.84 12.21 20.66
C PRO A 175 31.49 12.76 20.18
N GLY A 176 31.21 14.04 20.44
CA GLY A 176 29.96 14.68 20.00
C GLY A 176 29.77 14.67 18.49
N ARG A 177 30.83 14.91 17.71
CA ARG A 177 30.77 14.92 16.24
C ARG A 177 30.60 13.52 15.66
N ARG A 178 31.21 12.50 16.26
CA ARG A 178 31.02 11.10 15.86
C ARG A 178 29.58 10.66 16.08
N LEU A 179 29.02 10.99 17.24
CA LEU A 179 27.63 10.67 17.57
C LEU A 179 26.65 11.43 16.66
N ALA A 180 26.93 12.70 16.35
CA ALA A 180 26.14 13.47 15.39
C ALA A 180 26.15 12.84 13.99
N LEU A 181 27.31 12.36 13.53
CA LEU A 181 27.42 11.65 12.27
C LEU A 181 26.69 10.30 12.30
N ALA A 182 26.82 9.55 13.38
CA ALA A 182 26.13 8.28 13.57
C ALA A 182 24.60 8.44 13.61
N ALA A 183 24.11 9.55 14.19
CA ALA A 183 22.69 9.88 14.26
C ALA A 183 22.04 10.13 12.88
N LEU A 184 22.83 10.34 11.82
CA LEU A 184 22.32 10.39 10.45
C LEU A 184 21.66 9.07 10.03
N VAL A 185 22.07 7.93 10.60
CA VAL A 185 21.49 6.62 10.29
C VAL A 185 20.06 6.48 10.80
N PRO A 186 19.75 6.63 12.10
CA PRO A 186 18.36 6.59 12.60
C PRO A 186 17.53 7.76 12.06
N GLY A 187 18.12 8.95 11.85
CA GLY A 187 17.45 10.08 11.20
C GLY A 187 17.05 9.77 9.76
N GLY A 188 17.97 9.17 8.99
CA GLY A 188 17.73 8.73 7.62
C GLY A 188 16.67 7.62 7.53
N LEU A 189 16.69 6.65 8.44
CA LEU A 189 15.64 5.63 8.54
C LEU A 189 14.27 6.25 8.81
N THR A 190 14.18 7.18 9.76
CA THR A 190 12.93 7.87 10.10
C THR A 190 12.41 8.68 8.91
N ALA A 191 13.29 9.41 8.22
CA ALA A 191 12.95 10.15 7.02
C ALA A 191 12.50 9.23 5.88
N LEU A 192 13.14 8.07 5.71
CA LEU A 192 12.75 7.06 4.73
C LEU A 192 11.37 6.49 5.03
N LEU A 193 11.09 6.12 6.28
CA LEU A 193 9.77 5.61 6.70
C LEU A 193 8.68 6.66 6.49
N TRP A 194 8.96 7.92 6.85
CA TRP A 194 8.07 9.04 6.60
C TRP A 194 7.80 9.23 5.10
N TRP A 195 8.85 9.21 4.28
CA TRP A 195 8.73 9.34 2.83
C TRP A 195 7.95 8.19 2.19
N LEU A 196 8.22 6.94 2.59
CA LEU A 196 7.47 5.76 2.13
C LEU A 196 6.00 5.84 2.50
N SER A 197 5.69 6.25 3.75
CA SER A 197 4.32 6.46 4.21
C SER A 197 3.58 7.52 3.36
N HIS A 198 4.27 8.61 3.01
CA HIS A 198 3.70 9.68 2.19
C HIS A 198 3.52 9.26 0.73
N ARG A 199 4.51 8.55 0.15
CA ARG A 199 4.49 8.10 -1.24
C ARG A 199 3.41 7.06 -1.48
N THR A 200 3.33 6.04 -0.61
CA THR A 200 2.30 4.98 -0.71
C THR A 200 0.91 5.56 -0.60
N TRP A 201 0.69 6.51 0.32
CA TRP A 201 -0.58 7.21 0.42
C TRP A 201 -0.96 7.93 -0.86
N TYR A 202 -0.04 8.73 -1.40
CA TYR A 202 -0.33 9.49 -2.61
C TYR A 202 -0.68 8.55 -3.76
N ALA A 203 0.03 7.43 -3.90
CA ALA A 203 -0.21 6.47 -4.98
C ALA A 203 -1.60 5.81 -4.88
N TYR A 204 -2.01 5.34 -3.69
CA TYR A 204 -3.26 4.59 -3.55
C TYR A 204 -4.49 5.47 -3.33
N GLU A 205 -4.35 6.60 -2.64
CA GLU A 205 -5.48 7.42 -2.19
C GLU A 205 -5.78 8.62 -3.10
N SER A 206 -4.93 8.89 -4.10
CA SER A 206 -5.17 9.94 -5.09
C SER A 206 -6.01 9.48 -6.29
N GLN A 207 -6.32 8.18 -6.40
CA GLN A 207 -7.18 7.67 -7.45
C GLN A 207 -8.58 8.25 -7.29
N ARG A 208 -8.95 9.12 -8.24
CA ARG A 208 -10.29 9.70 -8.31
C ARG A 208 -11.22 8.69 -8.95
N PRO A 209 -12.47 8.58 -8.49
CA PRO A 209 -13.49 7.82 -9.21
C PRO A 209 -13.57 8.30 -10.66
N ALA A 210 -13.75 7.37 -11.61
CA ALA A 210 -13.84 7.69 -13.03
C ALA A 210 -15.09 8.51 -13.37
N THR A 211 -16.15 8.44 -12.54
CA THR A 211 -17.44 9.07 -12.80
C THR A 211 -18.13 9.54 -11.50
N ASP A 212 -18.78 10.70 -11.56
CA ASP A 212 -19.66 11.26 -10.51
C ASP A 212 -21.13 10.78 -10.66
N SER A 213 -21.37 9.78 -11.50
CA SER A 213 -22.70 9.26 -11.84
C SER A 213 -23.42 8.77 -10.59
N ARG A 214 -24.47 9.47 -10.17
CA ARG A 214 -25.34 9.02 -9.07
C ARG A 214 -26.15 7.80 -9.55
N PRO A 215 -26.08 6.66 -8.86
CA PRO A 215 -27.03 5.57 -9.09
C PRO A 215 -28.45 6.06 -8.87
N GLY A 216 -29.40 5.50 -9.63
CA GLY A 216 -30.83 5.65 -9.35
C GLY A 216 -31.18 5.26 -7.90
N ALA A 217 -32.26 5.84 -7.37
CA ALA A 217 -32.69 5.60 -6.01
C ALA A 217 -32.96 4.09 -5.79
N GLY A 218 -32.14 3.43 -4.96
CA GLY A 218 -32.30 2.00 -4.60
C GLY A 218 -31.11 1.08 -4.86
N GLY A 219 -30.01 1.57 -5.45
CA GLY A 219 -28.79 0.77 -5.67
C GLY A 219 -28.05 0.38 -4.38
N PRO A 220 -27.23 -0.69 -4.41
CA PRO A 220 -26.41 -1.12 -3.27
C PRO A 220 -25.45 -0.01 -2.83
N ALA A 221 -25.12 0.08 -1.54
CA ALA A 221 -24.23 1.11 -1.00
C ALA A 221 -22.86 1.18 -1.70
N LEU A 222 -22.39 0.04 -2.23
CA LEU A 222 -21.16 -0.11 -3.01
C LEU A 222 -21.17 0.68 -4.33
N ALA A 223 -22.35 1.04 -4.85
CA ALA A 223 -22.52 1.82 -6.07
C ALA A 223 -22.52 3.34 -5.81
N LEU A 224 -22.57 3.78 -4.55
CA LEU A 224 -22.64 5.22 -4.24
C LEU A 224 -21.36 5.95 -4.70
N PRO A 225 -21.48 7.15 -5.32
CA PRO A 225 -20.31 7.93 -5.71
C PRO A 225 -19.45 8.25 -4.50
N GLY A 226 -18.16 7.89 -4.59
CA GLY A 226 -17.21 8.08 -3.51
C GLY A 226 -17.24 7.03 -2.39
N PHE A 227 -18.07 5.97 -2.48
CA PHE A 227 -18.00 4.84 -1.54
C PHE A 227 -16.58 4.26 -1.47
N TRP A 228 -15.95 4.09 -2.62
CA TRP A 228 -14.58 3.60 -2.77
C TRP A 228 -13.51 4.69 -2.60
N TYR A 229 -13.90 5.95 -2.35
CA TYR A 229 -12.98 7.08 -2.23
C TYR A 229 -12.68 7.40 -0.75
N GLY A 230 -11.69 6.71 -0.19
CA GLY A 230 -11.32 6.79 1.23
C GLY A 230 -10.54 8.04 1.64
N ARG A 231 -10.19 8.95 0.71
CA ARG A 231 -9.15 9.97 0.91
C ARG A 231 -9.33 10.83 2.16
N ARG A 232 -10.58 11.20 2.46
CA ARG A 232 -10.91 12.03 3.63
C ARG A 232 -10.77 11.26 4.94
N MET A 233 -11.17 10.00 4.99
CA MET A 233 -11.02 9.16 6.19
C MET A 233 -9.55 8.85 6.46
N ALA A 234 -8.81 8.47 5.41
CA ALA A 234 -7.38 8.20 5.52
C ALA A 234 -6.55 9.45 5.90
N ALA A 235 -6.93 10.64 5.42
CA ALA A 235 -6.27 11.90 5.78
C ALA A 235 -6.48 12.26 7.26
N ARG A 236 -7.71 12.14 7.77
CA ARG A 236 -8.04 12.40 9.20
C ARG A 236 -7.32 11.46 10.15
N LEU A 237 -7.18 10.19 9.76
CA LEU A 237 -6.44 9.19 10.53
C LEU A 237 -4.97 9.57 10.66
N ARG A 238 -4.36 10.11 9.59
CA ARG A 238 -2.96 10.54 9.56
C ARG A 238 -2.70 11.79 10.40
N SER A 239 -3.57 12.80 10.32
CA SER A 239 -3.41 14.02 11.13
C SER A 239 -3.48 13.76 12.64
N ALA A 240 -4.01 12.60 13.06
CA ALA A 240 -4.01 12.18 14.46
C ALA A 240 -2.73 11.40 14.87
N HIS A 241 -1.85 11.08 13.93
CA HIS A 241 -0.62 10.30 14.13
C HIS A 241 0.67 11.08 13.80
N THR A 242 0.54 12.35 13.37
CA THR A 242 1.63 13.32 13.14
C THR A 242 1.47 14.47 14.10
#